data_AF-A0A8B8JIV5-F1
#
_entry.id   AF-A0A8B8JIV5-F1
#
_cell.length_a   1.000
_cell.length_b   1.000
_cell.length_c   1.000
_cell.angle_alpha   90.00
_cell.angle_beta   90.00
_cell.angle_gamma   90.00
#
_symmetry.space_group_name_H-M   'P 1'
#
loop_
_entity.id
_entity.type
_entity.pdbx_description
1 polymer ?
#
loop_
_entity_poly.entity_id
_entity_poly.type
_entity_poly.pdbx_seq_one_letter_code
_entity_poly.pdbx_strand_id
1 'polypeptide(L)'
;MENSDTPLTSSSLPPPPPVATEEPEPKKLKMSTTTSDDEECITATETKKRYKRRKIAIFFAYCGVGYQGMQKNPGAKTIEGDLEEALYVSGAVPEQDRGIPKRYDWARSARTDKGVSAVGQVVSGRFYIDPPGLVDRLNSNLPSQIRIFGYKRVTASFNAKKFCDRRRYVYLIPVFALDPSCHRDRETVLASLGSENELVKCLECSERGRKVVGLVGNRKQNLELEAEAMDVEAGAMLNSGVTEGAEVALKQDGSSNLNEESSNEGKVFVDDMDSKSGLETLVSVQHEHTPLNGESGNNSGILEEEKVNGEDKPTNRSGFVYGEKERERFNKILKHFVGTHNFHNFTTRTKAEDPAARRYIISFDANTIVVVEGMEFVKCEVVGQSFMLHQIRKMIGLAVAIMRNCALESLIDTALQQDVNINVPTAPEVGLYLDECFFASYNQKWKDSHEELSMKAYEKEAEDFKMKNIYSHIASTEQKDGTVALWLHSLNHRNYPDLRCVNNEAITDIKRDEIEVVIE
;
A
#
# COMPACT_ATOMS: atom_id res chain seq x y z
N MET A 1 -47.52 -54.16 61.77
CA MET A 1 -47.50 -54.57 60.36
C MET A 1 -46.14 -54.15 59.86
N GLU A 2 -45.14 -55.01 60.09
CA GLU A 2 -44.70 -56.05 59.13
C GLU A 2 -44.02 -55.41 57.91
N ASN A 3 -42.85 -55.84 57.46
CA ASN A 3 -41.85 -56.76 58.00
C ASN A 3 -40.47 -56.39 57.39
N SER A 4 -39.40 -56.81 58.06
CA SER A 4 -38.25 -57.58 57.54
C SER A 4 -37.78 -57.41 56.05
N ASP A 5 -36.50 -57.49 55.67
CA ASP A 5 -35.34 -58.08 56.35
C ASP A 5 -34.01 -57.34 56.12
N THR A 6 -33.16 -57.49 57.12
CA THR A 6 -31.71 -57.18 57.20
C THR A 6 -30.91 -58.34 56.51
N PRO A 7 -29.60 -58.70 56.76
CA PRO A 7 -28.60 -58.16 57.71
C PRO A 7 -27.11 -58.01 57.25
N LEU A 8 -26.36 -57.24 58.07
CA LEU A 8 -25.00 -57.48 58.64
C LEU A 8 -23.78 -57.76 57.70
N THR A 9 -22.63 -57.07 57.69
CA THR A 9 -21.72 -56.33 58.64
C THR A 9 -20.50 -57.12 59.15
N SER A 10 -19.44 -56.36 59.50
CA SER A 10 -18.20 -56.75 60.23
C SER A 10 -17.08 -57.38 59.37
N SER A 11 -15.78 -57.28 59.69
CA SER A 11 -15.09 -56.74 60.88
C SER A 11 -13.71 -56.12 60.51
N SER A 12 -12.82 -55.84 61.46
CA SER A 12 -11.63 -54.95 61.31
C SER A 12 -10.30 -55.53 61.82
N LEU A 13 -9.16 -54.86 61.47
CA LEU A 13 -7.76 -55.01 61.96
C LEU A 13 -6.90 -56.13 61.30
N PRO A 14 -5.54 -56.09 61.37
CA PRO A 14 -4.55 -54.98 61.29
C PRO A 14 -3.44 -55.25 60.21
N PRO A 15 -2.37 -54.44 60.02
CA PRO A 15 -1.48 -54.53 58.84
C PRO A 15 -0.17 -55.36 59.02
N PRO A 16 0.40 -55.92 57.93
CA PRO A 16 1.77 -56.48 57.88
C PRO A 16 2.79 -55.61 57.07
N PRO A 17 4.12 -55.91 57.14
CA PRO A 17 5.22 -55.02 56.73
C PRO A 17 5.69 -55.19 55.24
N PRO A 18 6.63 -54.36 54.72
CA PRO A 18 6.85 -54.20 53.27
C PRO A 18 7.84 -55.19 52.64
N VAL A 19 7.67 -55.45 51.33
CA VAL A 19 8.59 -56.21 50.47
C VAL A 19 8.77 -55.48 49.13
N ALA A 20 9.95 -55.59 48.53
CA ALA A 20 10.41 -54.81 47.38
C ALA A 20 9.75 -55.17 46.02
N THR A 21 9.85 -54.25 45.06
CA THR A 21 9.40 -54.40 43.67
C THR A 21 10.57 -54.41 42.69
N GLU A 22 10.68 -55.45 41.87
CA GLU A 22 11.58 -55.54 40.71
C GLU A 22 10.85 -55.12 39.40
N GLU A 23 11.62 -54.75 38.37
CA GLU A 23 11.14 -54.28 37.06
C GLU A 23 10.79 -55.44 36.08
N PRO A 24 9.84 -55.26 35.14
CA PRO A 24 9.54 -56.24 34.09
C PRO A 24 10.23 -55.97 32.73
N GLU A 25 10.68 -57.05 32.08
CA GLU A 25 11.47 -57.11 30.83
C GLU A 25 10.71 -56.84 29.49
N PRO A 26 11.43 -56.61 28.37
CA PRO A 26 10.86 -56.14 27.09
C PRO A 26 10.37 -57.25 26.11
N LYS A 27 9.52 -56.87 25.15
CA LYS A 27 8.99 -57.75 24.09
C LYS A 27 9.76 -57.68 22.76
N LYS A 28 9.78 -58.81 22.04
CA LYS A 28 10.73 -59.16 20.95
C LYS A 28 10.32 -58.77 19.52
N LEU A 29 11.34 -58.78 18.64
CA LEU A 29 11.33 -58.55 17.18
C LEU A 29 10.62 -59.62 16.33
N LYS A 30 10.41 -59.31 15.04
CA LYS A 30 10.41 -60.27 13.92
C LYS A 30 11.29 -59.79 12.76
N MET A 31 11.91 -60.77 12.10
CA MET A 31 12.88 -60.73 10.98
C MET A 31 12.23 -60.52 9.60
N SER A 32 12.92 -60.51 8.44
CA SER A 32 14.24 -60.05 7.93
C SER A 32 14.35 -60.57 6.49
N THR A 33 14.84 -59.79 5.53
CA THR A 33 15.41 -60.36 4.29
C THR A 33 16.53 -59.47 3.74
N THR A 34 17.64 -60.10 3.35
CA THR A 34 18.88 -59.50 2.86
C THR A 34 19.11 -59.82 1.38
N THR A 35 19.73 -58.91 0.63
CA THR A 35 20.65 -59.26 -0.45
C THR A 35 21.87 -58.34 -0.43
N SER A 36 23.03 -58.98 -0.33
CA SER A 36 24.39 -58.58 -0.73
C SER A 36 24.45 -57.96 -2.14
N ASP A 37 25.55 -57.35 -2.60
CA ASP A 37 26.80 -56.80 -2.01
C ASP A 37 27.35 -55.82 -3.08
N ASP A 38 28.17 -54.83 -2.69
CA ASP A 38 29.26 -54.32 -3.55
C ASP A 38 30.20 -53.40 -2.74
N GLU A 39 31.50 -53.48 -3.01
CA GLU A 39 32.56 -52.89 -2.19
C GLU A 39 32.83 -51.39 -2.42
N GLU A 40 33.52 -50.82 -1.42
CA GLU A 40 34.28 -49.57 -1.38
C GLU A 40 34.14 -48.53 -2.50
N CYS A 41 33.68 -47.34 -2.11
CA CYS A 41 34.34 -46.11 -2.55
C CYS A 41 34.53 -45.17 -1.34
N ILE A 42 35.75 -45.13 -0.80
CA ILE A 42 36.12 -44.19 0.25
C ILE A 42 36.17 -42.77 -0.34
N THR A 43 35.04 -42.07 -0.30
CA THR A 43 34.98 -40.63 -0.48
C THR A 43 34.70 -39.97 0.86
N ALA A 44 35.57 -39.05 1.26
CA ALA A 44 35.47 -38.33 2.52
C ALA A 44 34.16 -37.54 2.55
N THR A 45 33.17 -38.06 3.28
CA THR A 45 31.87 -37.41 3.43
C THR A 45 32.03 -36.24 4.39
N GLU A 46 32.24 -35.05 3.83
CA GLU A 46 32.07 -33.80 4.56
C GLU A 46 30.71 -33.83 5.27
N THR A 47 30.74 -33.84 6.61
CA THR A 47 29.52 -33.89 7.42
C THR A 47 28.73 -32.60 7.21
N LYS A 48 27.77 -32.63 6.28
CA LYS A 48 26.94 -31.46 5.89
C LYS A 48 26.36 -30.78 7.12
N LYS A 49 26.90 -29.61 7.45
CA LYS A 49 26.55 -28.85 8.66
C LYS A 49 25.06 -28.50 8.64
N ARG A 50 24.28 -29.17 9.48
CA ARG A 50 22.81 -29.05 9.48
C ARG A 50 22.36 -27.74 10.13
N TYR A 51 22.10 -26.72 9.31
CA TYR A 51 21.56 -25.45 9.76
C TYR A 51 20.11 -25.58 10.27
N LYS A 52 19.69 -24.67 11.15
CA LYS A 52 18.35 -24.64 11.75
C LYS A 52 17.64 -23.34 11.35
N ARG A 53 16.40 -23.45 10.86
CA ARG A 53 15.57 -22.28 10.53
C ARG A 53 15.36 -21.39 11.75
N ARG A 54 15.40 -20.08 11.53
CA ARG A 54 15.08 -19.05 12.53
C ARG A 54 13.88 -18.25 12.06
N LYS A 55 12.99 -17.88 12.98
CA LYS A 55 11.91 -16.95 12.69
C LYS A 55 12.51 -15.55 12.67
N ILE A 56 12.37 -14.85 11.53
CA ILE A 56 12.91 -13.51 11.33
C ILE A 56 11.85 -12.59 10.73
N ALA A 57 12.01 -11.29 10.95
CA ALA A 57 11.38 -10.22 10.18
C ALA A 57 12.43 -9.64 9.22
N ILE A 58 12.09 -9.45 7.93
CA ILE A 58 12.97 -8.90 6.89
C ILE A 58 12.42 -7.52 6.50
N PHE A 59 13.31 -6.52 6.48
CA PHE A 59 13.02 -5.12 6.15
C PHE A 59 13.56 -4.81 4.76
N PHE A 60 12.70 -4.27 3.89
CA PHE A 60 13.06 -4.05 2.49
C PHE A 60 12.19 -2.99 1.81
N ALA A 61 12.75 -2.42 0.75
CA ALA A 61 12.10 -1.48 -0.15
C ALA A 61 11.94 -2.05 -1.55
N TYR A 62 11.04 -1.46 -2.33
CA TYR A 62 10.91 -1.67 -3.76
C TYR A 62 10.24 -0.49 -4.49
N CYS A 63 10.64 -0.29 -5.75
CA CYS A 63 9.86 0.49 -6.70
C CYS A 63 8.86 -0.42 -7.42
N GLY A 64 7.57 -0.11 -7.37
CA GLY A 64 6.47 -0.97 -7.82
C GLY A 64 6.30 -1.09 -9.35
N VAL A 65 7.12 -0.39 -10.14
CA VAL A 65 7.07 -0.34 -11.60
C VAL A 65 7.19 -1.73 -12.22
N GLY A 66 6.21 -2.08 -13.06
CA GLY A 66 6.16 -3.38 -13.74
C GLY A 66 5.65 -4.53 -12.87
N TYR A 67 5.26 -4.28 -11.62
CA TYR A 67 4.71 -5.29 -10.71
C TYR A 67 3.20 -5.12 -10.50
N GLN A 68 2.50 -6.24 -10.47
CA GLN A 68 1.06 -6.34 -10.16
C GLN A 68 0.81 -6.34 -8.65
N GLY A 69 1.57 -5.51 -7.92
CA GLY A 69 1.52 -5.34 -6.47
C GLY A 69 2.42 -6.30 -5.68
N MET A 70 2.31 -6.21 -4.36
CA MET A 70 3.10 -7.04 -3.44
C MET A 70 2.74 -8.52 -3.58
N GLN A 71 1.45 -8.87 -3.42
CA GLN A 71 1.04 -10.25 -3.21
C GLN A 71 1.12 -11.09 -4.49
N LYS A 72 1.69 -12.29 -4.37
CA LYS A 72 1.72 -13.30 -5.45
C LYS A 72 0.32 -13.68 -5.94
N ASN A 73 0.10 -13.55 -7.26
CA ASN A 73 -1.11 -13.93 -7.99
C ASN A 73 -0.72 -14.77 -9.23
N PRO A 74 -1.55 -15.72 -9.69
CA PRO A 74 -1.25 -16.53 -10.87
C PRO A 74 -1.00 -15.67 -12.12
N GLY A 75 0.02 -16.02 -12.91
CA GLY A 75 0.37 -15.34 -14.16
C GLY A 75 0.92 -13.92 -14.02
N ALA A 76 1.14 -13.41 -12.79
CA ALA A 76 1.48 -12.01 -12.54
C ALA A 76 2.88 -11.85 -11.92
N LYS A 77 3.71 -10.97 -12.51
CA LYS A 77 4.96 -10.52 -11.87
C LYS A 77 4.62 -9.70 -10.62
N THR A 78 5.12 -10.14 -9.47
CA THR A 78 4.75 -9.63 -8.13
C THR A 78 5.98 -9.60 -7.24
N ILE A 79 6.02 -8.67 -6.29
CA ILE A 79 7.21 -8.50 -5.41
C ILE A 79 7.47 -9.77 -4.59
N GLU A 80 6.41 -10.44 -4.13
CA GLU A 80 6.52 -11.74 -3.49
C GLU A 80 7.01 -12.85 -4.43
N GLY A 81 6.75 -12.77 -5.73
CA GLY A 81 7.29 -13.73 -6.71
C GLY A 81 8.81 -13.70 -6.74
N ASP A 82 9.39 -12.52 -6.97
CA ASP A 82 10.84 -12.33 -7.03
C ASP A 82 11.50 -12.58 -5.66
N LEU A 83 10.84 -12.21 -4.55
CA LEU A 83 11.36 -12.42 -3.20
C LEU A 83 11.30 -13.89 -2.75
N GLU A 84 10.25 -14.64 -3.09
CA GLU A 84 10.18 -16.10 -2.85
C GLU A 84 11.28 -16.83 -3.64
N GLU A 85 11.56 -16.41 -4.87
CA GLU A 85 12.62 -17.01 -5.69
C GLU A 85 14.02 -16.65 -5.14
N ALA A 86 14.27 -15.39 -4.78
CA ALA A 86 15.53 -15.00 -4.13
C ALA A 86 15.75 -15.74 -2.79
N LEU A 87 14.70 -15.99 -2.00
CA LEU A 87 14.75 -16.81 -0.78
C LEU A 87 15.08 -18.27 -1.06
N TYR A 88 14.64 -18.82 -2.20
CA TYR A 88 15.06 -20.15 -2.64
C TYR A 88 16.53 -20.17 -3.08
N VAL A 89 16.92 -19.33 -4.04
CA VAL A 89 18.28 -19.34 -4.63
C VAL A 89 19.36 -18.97 -3.60
N SER A 90 19.05 -18.13 -2.61
CA SER A 90 19.95 -17.81 -1.48
C SER A 90 20.11 -18.92 -0.43
N GLY A 91 19.43 -20.06 -0.60
CA GLY A 91 19.41 -21.19 0.33
C GLY A 91 18.56 -20.99 1.58
N ALA A 92 17.81 -19.88 1.67
CA ALA A 92 16.99 -19.54 2.84
C ALA A 92 15.73 -20.43 2.96
N VAL A 93 15.22 -20.91 1.82
CA VAL A 93 14.14 -21.91 1.68
C VAL A 93 14.67 -23.07 0.81
N PRO A 94 14.53 -24.34 1.21
CA PRO A 94 14.92 -25.49 0.39
C PRO A 94 13.85 -25.84 -0.65
N GLU A 95 14.25 -26.48 -1.75
CA GLU A 95 13.39 -26.82 -2.89
C GLU A 95 12.06 -27.50 -2.50
N GLN A 96 12.11 -28.45 -1.56
CA GLN A 96 10.92 -29.17 -1.05
C GLN A 96 9.81 -28.28 -0.43
N ASP A 97 10.12 -27.03 -0.08
CA ASP A 97 9.17 -26.06 0.47
C ASP A 97 9.00 -24.83 -0.46
N ARG A 98 9.68 -24.79 -1.62
CA ARG A 98 9.60 -23.69 -2.60
C ARG A 98 8.17 -23.56 -3.14
N GLY A 99 7.68 -22.33 -3.22
CA GLY A 99 6.29 -22.07 -3.62
C GLY A 99 5.22 -22.56 -2.62
N ILE A 100 5.59 -22.99 -1.41
CA ILE A 100 4.63 -23.42 -0.37
C ILE A 100 4.75 -22.51 0.89
N PRO A 101 4.22 -21.27 0.89
CA PRO A 101 4.45 -20.28 1.95
C PRO A 101 4.00 -20.69 3.35
N LYS A 102 3.08 -21.66 3.46
CA LYS A 102 2.65 -22.27 4.73
C LYS A 102 3.79 -23.03 5.45
N ARG A 103 4.79 -23.54 4.72
CA ARG A 103 5.89 -24.38 5.26
C ARG A 103 6.97 -23.57 5.98
N TYR A 104 6.98 -22.25 5.80
CA TYR A 104 7.90 -21.31 6.44
C TYR A 104 7.18 -20.13 7.10
N ASP A 105 5.90 -20.28 7.47
CA ASP A 105 5.09 -19.28 8.17
C ASP A 105 5.13 -17.86 7.55
N TRP A 106 4.99 -17.77 6.22
CA TRP A 106 5.05 -16.50 5.49
C TRP A 106 3.96 -15.51 5.92
N ALA A 107 4.35 -14.27 6.21
CA ALA A 107 3.45 -13.14 6.37
C ALA A 107 4.09 -11.83 5.89
N ARG A 108 3.24 -10.88 5.49
CA ARG A 108 3.57 -9.54 4.99
C ARG A 108 2.79 -8.48 5.77
N SER A 109 3.41 -7.35 6.11
CA SER A 109 2.76 -6.30 6.91
C SER A 109 1.74 -5.48 6.13
N ALA A 110 1.99 -5.26 4.84
CA ALA A 110 1.09 -4.57 3.93
C ALA A 110 0.99 -5.29 2.58
N ARG A 111 -0.16 -5.16 1.93
CA ARG A 111 -0.37 -5.51 0.53
C ARG A 111 -0.44 -4.20 -0.24
N THR A 112 0.54 -3.93 -1.10
CA THR A 112 0.49 -2.81 -2.03
C THR A 112 -0.22 -3.22 -3.31
N ASP A 113 -0.93 -2.28 -3.90
CA ASP A 113 -1.63 -2.45 -5.18
C ASP A 113 -0.63 -2.45 -6.36
N LYS A 114 -1.11 -2.73 -7.58
CA LYS A 114 -0.32 -2.61 -8.81
C LYS A 114 0.40 -1.25 -8.88
N GLY A 115 1.69 -1.26 -9.22
CA GLY A 115 2.52 -0.06 -9.37
C GLY A 115 2.93 0.65 -8.07
N VAL A 116 2.25 0.40 -6.94
CA VAL A 116 2.50 1.07 -5.65
C VAL A 116 3.84 0.60 -5.05
N SER A 117 4.68 1.57 -4.68
CA SER A 117 6.04 1.34 -4.16
C SER A 117 6.06 1.14 -2.63
N ALA A 118 7.21 0.78 -2.07
CA ALA A 118 7.42 0.73 -0.63
C ALA A 118 8.88 1.04 -0.23
N VAL A 119 9.05 1.70 0.91
CA VAL A 119 10.33 1.96 1.58
C VAL A 119 10.46 1.09 2.83
N GLY A 120 9.43 1.05 3.68
CA GLY A 120 9.39 0.26 4.91
C GLY A 120 8.47 -0.95 4.86
N GLN A 121 8.59 -1.82 3.83
CA GLN A 121 7.87 -3.09 3.83
C GLN A 121 8.55 -4.10 4.76
N VAL A 122 7.73 -4.88 5.47
CA VAL A 122 8.21 -5.95 6.35
C VAL A 122 7.51 -7.25 6.04
N VAL A 123 8.29 -8.32 5.89
CA VAL A 123 7.80 -9.71 5.83
C VAL A 123 8.38 -10.52 6.98
N SER A 124 7.77 -11.66 7.30
CA SER A 124 8.28 -12.59 8.30
C SER A 124 8.12 -14.03 7.87
N GLY A 125 9.10 -14.87 8.22
CA GLY A 125 9.07 -16.30 7.95
C GLY A 125 10.14 -17.06 8.73
N ARG A 126 10.15 -18.39 8.60
CA ARG A 126 11.16 -19.29 9.16
C ARG A 126 12.17 -19.65 8.07
N PHE A 127 13.35 -19.06 8.12
CA PHE A 127 14.36 -19.19 7.06
C PHE A 127 15.68 -19.73 7.59
N TYR A 128 16.46 -20.38 6.73
CA TYR A 128 17.88 -20.60 7.00
C TYR A 128 18.62 -19.28 6.81
N ILE A 129 19.27 -18.81 7.87
CA ILE A 129 20.05 -17.56 7.88
C ILE A 129 21.57 -17.82 7.82
N ASP A 130 21.95 -19.07 7.99
CA ASP A 130 23.32 -19.58 7.94
C ASP A 130 23.57 -20.22 6.55
N PRO A 131 24.78 -20.08 5.96
CA PRO A 131 25.92 -19.30 6.46
C PRO A 131 25.62 -17.79 6.49
N PRO A 132 26.42 -16.98 7.21
CA PRO A 132 26.26 -15.52 7.29
C PRO A 132 26.20 -14.82 5.92
N GLY A 133 25.74 -13.57 5.87
CA GLY A 133 25.56 -12.81 4.62
C GLY A 133 24.23 -13.08 3.89
N LEU A 134 23.15 -13.40 4.62
CA LEU A 134 21.82 -13.60 4.02
C LEU A 134 21.33 -12.38 3.22
N VAL A 135 21.59 -11.16 3.72
CA VAL A 135 21.17 -9.91 3.06
C VAL A 135 21.84 -9.79 1.69
N ASP A 136 23.15 -10.04 1.62
CA ASP A 136 23.92 -10.00 0.38
C ASP A 136 23.46 -11.09 -0.60
N ARG A 137 23.25 -12.32 -0.11
CA ARG A 137 22.71 -13.41 -0.95
C ARG A 137 21.33 -13.10 -1.51
N LEU A 138 20.45 -12.45 -0.76
CA LEU A 138 19.14 -12.02 -1.25
C LEU A 138 19.30 -10.90 -2.29
N ASN A 139 20.05 -9.85 -1.95
CA ASN A 139 20.27 -8.70 -2.83
C ASN A 139 20.99 -9.03 -4.14
N SER A 140 21.85 -10.06 -4.18
CA SER A 140 22.48 -10.57 -5.40
C SER A 140 21.54 -11.34 -6.32
N ASN A 141 20.39 -11.79 -5.82
CA ASN A 141 19.36 -12.52 -6.56
C ASN A 141 18.08 -11.69 -6.77
N LEU A 142 18.10 -10.41 -6.43
CA LEU A 142 16.99 -9.47 -6.59
C LEU A 142 17.35 -8.40 -7.64
N PRO A 143 16.37 -7.92 -8.44
CA PRO A 143 16.60 -6.80 -9.33
C PRO A 143 16.91 -5.53 -8.52
N SER A 144 17.65 -4.58 -9.10
CA SER A 144 18.06 -3.33 -8.42
C SER A 144 16.90 -2.54 -7.80
N GLN A 145 15.71 -2.64 -8.38
CA GLN A 145 14.48 -2.01 -7.89
C GLN A 145 13.84 -2.69 -6.67
N ILE A 146 14.42 -3.76 -6.12
CA ILE A 146 14.08 -4.37 -4.84
C ILE A 146 15.35 -4.40 -3.97
N ARG A 147 15.26 -4.00 -2.71
CA ARG A 147 16.43 -3.90 -1.81
C ARG A 147 16.10 -4.37 -0.41
N ILE A 148 16.73 -5.46 0.01
CA ILE A 148 16.76 -5.88 1.41
C ILE A 148 17.75 -4.99 2.16
N PHE A 149 17.31 -4.33 3.22
CA PHE A 149 18.20 -3.59 4.12
C PHE A 149 18.74 -4.51 5.21
N GLY A 150 17.87 -5.33 5.81
CA GLY A 150 18.30 -6.25 6.86
C GLY A 150 17.19 -7.14 7.38
N TYR A 151 17.50 -7.85 8.45
CA TYR A 151 16.54 -8.69 9.15
C TYR A 151 16.79 -8.68 10.67
N LYS A 152 15.75 -8.99 11.44
CA LYS A 152 15.80 -9.11 12.90
C LYS A 152 15.23 -10.46 13.31
N ARG A 153 15.84 -11.11 14.31
CA ARG A 153 15.27 -12.32 14.93
C ARG A 153 14.05 -11.94 15.76
N VAL A 154 13.00 -12.74 15.69
CA VAL A 154 11.71 -12.48 16.34
C VAL A 154 11.19 -13.72 17.05
N THR A 155 10.21 -13.55 17.93
CA THR A 155 9.56 -14.67 18.63
C THR A 155 8.94 -15.66 17.64
N ALA A 156 8.88 -16.94 18.02
CA ALA A 156 8.34 -18.00 17.15
C ALA A 156 6.88 -17.76 16.71
N SER A 157 6.10 -17.01 17.50
CA SER A 157 4.72 -16.63 17.21
C SER A 157 4.56 -15.34 16.40
N PHE A 158 5.64 -14.60 16.11
CA PHE A 158 5.58 -13.36 15.35
C PHE A 158 4.99 -13.56 13.96
N ASN A 159 4.18 -12.58 13.54
CA ASN A 159 3.56 -12.55 12.24
C ASN A 159 3.46 -11.09 11.79
N ALA A 160 4.20 -10.74 10.73
CA ALA A 160 4.32 -9.37 10.23
C ALA A 160 2.97 -8.70 9.92
N LYS A 161 1.92 -9.46 9.54
CA LYS A 161 0.57 -8.93 9.34
C LYS A 161 -0.11 -8.60 10.67
N LYS A 162 -0.10 -9.55 11.61
CA LYS A 162 -0.89 -9.48 12.87
C LYS A 162 -0.28 -8.53 13.92
N PHE A 163 1.04 -8.41 13.95
CA PHE A 163 1.76 -7.57 14.93
C PHE A 163 2.10 -6.17 14.42
N CYS A 164 1.79 -5.84 13.17
CA CYS A 164 1.93 -4.48 12.65
C CYS A 164 0.69 -3.67 13.05
N ASP A 165 0.90 -2.71 13.95
CA ASP A 165 -0.15 -1.93 14.63
C ASP A 165 -0.80 -0.90 13.69
N ARG A 166 0.05 -0.22 12.91
CA ARG A 166 -0.31 0.88 12.01
C ARG A 166 0.70 0.97 10.88
N ARG A 167 0.33 1.65 9.79
CA ARG A 167 1.19 1.90 8.62
C ARG A 167 1.18 3.40 8.32
N ARG A 168 2.34 3.97 7.99
CA ARG A 168 2.46 5.28 7.33
C ARG A 168 2.59 5.05 5.84
N TYR A 169 1.72 5.69 5.07
CA TYR A 169 1.84 5.81 3.63
C TYR A 169 2.08 7.28 3.29
N VAL A 170 2.75 7.50 2.18
CA VAL A 170 2.95 8.83 1.62
C VAL A 170 2.42 8.84 0.19
N TYR A 171 1.72 9.91 -0.16
CA TYR A 171 1.34 10.22 -1.54
C TYR A 171 2.07 11.50 -1.96
N LEU A 172 2.99 11.41 -2.92
CA LEU A 172 3.52 12.59 -3.59
C LEU A 172 2.55 13.04 -4.69
N ILE A 173 2.11 14.29 -4.63
CA ILE A 173 1.28 14.90 -5.67
C ILE A 173 1.93 16.19 -6.19
N PRO A 174 2.05 16.41 -7.52
CA PRO A 174 2.57 17.66 -8.05
C PRO A 174 1.78 18.88 -7.54
N VAL A 175 2.47 19.98 -7.23
CA VAL A 175 1.85 21.22 -6.69
C VAL A 175 0.70 21.72 -7.59
N PHE A 176 0.84 21.68 -8.91
CA PHE A 176 -0.20 22.10 -9.87
C PHE A 176 -1.52 21.31 -9.74
N ALA A 177 -1.50 20.10 -9.16
CA ALA A 177 -2.71 19.31 -8.98
C ALA A 177 -3.64 19.91 -7.93
N LEU A 178 -3.12 20.73 -7.01
CA LEU A 178 -3.89 21.40 -5.97
C LEU A 178 -4.35 22.81 -6.37
N ASP A 179 -4.03 23.27 -7.58
CA ASP A 179 -4.41 24.60 -8.09
C ASP A 179 -5.93 24.69 -8.35
N PRO A 180 -6.67 25.55 -7.62
CA PRO A 180 -8.11 25.76 -7.82
C PRO A 180 -8.46 26.58 -9.08
N SER A 181 -7.49 27.25 -9.70
CA SER A 181 -7.72 28.05 -10.92
C SER A 181 -7.70 27.22 -12.20
N CYS A 182 -7.14 26.00 -12.16
CA CYS A 182 -7.04 25.14 -13.33
C CYS A 182 -8.40 24.47 -13.67
N HIS A 183 -9.07 25.03 -14.67
CA HIS A 183 -10.41 24.76 -15.23
C HIS A 183 -11.20 23.52 -14.76
N ARG A 184 -12.46 23.80 -14.38
CA ARG A 184 -13.46 22.86 -13.82
C ARG A 184 -14.20 22.03 -14.87
N ASP A 185 -14.41 22.56 -16.09
CA ASP A 185 -15.16 21.89 -17.15
C ASP A 185 -14.45 22.08 -18.51
N ARG A 186 -14.19 20.95 -19.19
CA ARG A 186 -13.36 20.81 -20.42
C ARG A 186 -14.08 21.24 -21.72
N GLU A 187 -15.31 21.73 -21.62
CA GLU A 187 -16.20 21.97 -22.78
C GLU A 187 -15.74 23.14 -23.66
N THR A 188 -14.82 23.99 -23.17
CA THR A 188 -14.35 25.21 -23.85
C THR A 188 -12.91 25.13 -24.37
N VAL A 189 -12.48 23.96 -24.85
CA VAL A 189 -11.41 23.86 -25.86
C VAL A 189 -11.94 23.10 -27.07
N LEU A 190 -12.93 23.72 -27.73
CA LEU A 190 -13.11 23.51 -29.17
C LEU A 190 -11.79 23.85 -29.86
N ALA A 191 -11.41 23.06 -30.87
CA ALA A 191 -10.29 23.40 -31.73
C ALA A 191 -10.65 24.65 -32.56
N SER A 192 -10.40 25.83 -32.01
CA SER A 192 -10.22 27.03 -32.82
C SER A 192 -9.09 26.72 -33.80
N LEU A 193 -9.44 26.60 -35.09
CA LEU A 193 -8.67 25.99 -36.20
C LEU A 193 -8.98 24.50 -36.52
N GLY A 194 -10.27 24.17 -36.72
CA GLY A 194 -10.66 23.54 -38.00
C GLY A 194 -10.68 22.01 -38.11
N SER A 195 -10.87 21.26 -37.02
CA SER A 195 -11.15 19.82 -37.07
C SER A 195 -12.22 19.45 -36.05
N GLU A 196 -13.37 18.95 -36.51
CA GLU A 196 -14.53 18.64 -35.65
C GLU A 196 -14.40 17.34 -34.84
N ASN A 197 -13.31 16.56 -34.99
CA ASN A 197 -13.20 15.22 -34.41
C ASN A 197 -11.83 14.87 -33.78
N GLU A 198 -11.01 15.86 -33.42
CA GLU A 198 -9.70 15.60 -32.80
C GLU A 198 -9.61 16.11 -31.35
N LEU A 199 -9.32 15.21 -30.41
CA LEU A 199 -9.17 15.52 -28.97
C LEU A 199 -7.80 16.16 -28.70
N VAL A 200 -7.69 17.46 -28.96
CA VAL A 200 -6.43 18.20 -28.77
C VAL A 200 -6.05 18.32 -27.29
N LYS A 201 -4.76 18.15 -26.98
CA LYS A 201 -4.19 18.41 -25.65
C LYS A 201 -4.33 19.90 -25.34
N CYS A 202 -4.86 20.26 -24.16
CA CYS A 202 -4.88 21.66 -23.71
C CYS A 202 -3.46 22.22 -23.77
N LEU A 203 -3.23 23.23 -24.63
CA LEU A 203 -1.90 23.80 -24.86
C LEU A 203 -1.33 24.32 -23.53
N GLU A 204 -2.11 25.11 -22.79
CA GLU A 204 -1.69 25.66 -21.51
C GLU A 204 -1.35 24.59 -20.47
N CYS A 205 -2.17 23.54 -20.28
CA CYS A 205 -1.81 22.46 -19.33
C CYS A 205 -0.60 21.63 -19.83
N SER A 206 -0.50 21.41 -21.15
CA SER A 206 0.61 20.69 -21.77
C SER A 206 1.93 21.47 -21.71
N GLU A 207 1.89 22.81 -21.75
CA GLU A 207 3.04 23.71 -21.68
C GLU A 207 3.42 24.04 -20.23
N ARG A 208 2.44 24.19 -19.33
CA ARG A 208 2.67 24.25 -17.87
C ARG A 208 3.37 22.99 -17.36
N GLY A 209 3.16 21.84 -18.02
CA GLY A 209 3.87 20.58 -17.74
C GLY A 209 5.11 20.29 -18.61
N ARG A 210 5.41 21.08 -19.64
CA ARG A 210 6.56 20.81 -20.54
C ARG A 210 7.30 22.06 -21.01
N LYS A 211 8.49 22.26 -20.42
CA LYS A 211 9.65 22.81 -21.12
C LYS A 211 10.89 21.97 -20.81
N VAL A 212 11.15 20.95 -21.63
CA VAL A 212 12.50 20.40 -21.80
C VAL A 212 13.08 21.07 -23.05
N VAL A 213 14.07 21.94 -22.86
CA VAL A 213 14.79 22.59 -23.96
C VAL A 213 15.97 21.70 -24.34
N GLY A 214 16.06 21.29 -25.61
CA GLY A 214 17.29 20.70 -26.16
C GLY A 214 17.12 19.44 -26.99
N LEU A 215 16.53 19.54 -28.19
CA LEU A 215 16.97 18.84 -29.42
C LEU A 215 16.09 19.26 -30.60
N VAL A 216 16.65 20.06 -31.52
CA VAL A 216 15.97 20.53 -32.74
C VAL A 216 16.74 20.05 -33.99
N GLY A 217 16.01 19.46 -34.94
CA GLY A 217 16.48 19.07 -36.28
C GLY A 217 17.17 17.70 -36.33
N ASN A 218 17.10 16.90 -37.40
CA ASN A 218 16.47 17.00 -38.74
C ASN A 218 16.32 15.55 -39.29
N ARG A 219 15.47 15.16 -40.26
CA ARG A 219 14.55 15.84 -41.21
C ARG A 219 13.41 14.86 -41.58
N LYS A 220 12.44 15.28 -42.41
CA LYS A 220 11.65 14.41 -43.32
C LYS A 220 12.02 14.73 -44.77
N GLN A 221 12.16 13.69 -45.60
CA GLN A 221 12.22 13.60 -47.09
C GLN A 221 13.10 12.36 -47.42
N ASN A 222 12.83 11.51 -48.40
CA ASN A 222 11.81 11.56 -49.47
C ASN A 222 11.57 10.15 -50.08
N LEU A 223 10.50 10.04 -50.89
CA LEU A 223 10.31 9.12 -52.04
C LEU A 223 10.09 7.60 -51.83
N GLU A 224 9.09 7.11 -52.57
CA GLU A 224 8.82 5.71 -52.92
C GLU A 224 9.70 5.25 -54.11
N LEU A 225 9.56 3.98 -54.47
CA LEU A 225 10.14 3.23 -55.61
C LEU A 225 11.47 2.52 -55.32
N GLU A 226 11.38 1.21 -55.05
CA GLU A 226 11.82 0.20 -56.02
C GLU A 226 11.12 -1.15 -55.72
N ALA A 227 10.88 -1.94 -56.77
CA ALA A 227 10.28 -3.27 -56.72
C ALA A 227 11.20 -4.26 -57.46
N GLU A 228 10.80 -5.53 -57.48
CA GLU A 228 11.58 -6.70 -57.98
C GLU A 228 12.71 -7.18 -57.03
N ALA A 229 12.96 -8.48 -56.88
CA ALA A 229 12.14 -9.68 -57.10
C ALA A 229 12.82 -10.86 -56.38
N MET A 230 12.06 -11.91 -56.05
CA MET A 230 12.46 -13.34 -56.22
C MET A 230 11.35 -14.25 -55.66
N ASP A 231 10.69 -14.99 -56.57
CA ASP A 231 9.75 -16.06 -56.24
C ASP A 231 10.44 -17.32 -55.70
N VAL A 232 9.74 -18.08 -54.85
CA VAL A 232 9.52 -19.53 -55.07
C VAL A 232 8.11 -19.92 -54.58
N GLU A 233 7.39 -20.59 -55.49
CA GLU A 233 6.25 -21.51 -55.39
C GLU A 233 6.04 -22.31 -54.09
N ALA A 234 4.91 -23.00 -53.82
CA ALA A 234 3.51 -22.93 -54.26
C ALA A 234 2.71 -24.02 -53.50
N GLY A 235 1.37 -23.94 -53.53
CA GLY A 235 0.48 -25.06 -53.20
C GLY A 235 -0.36 -24.88 -51.93
N ALA A 236 -1.67 -25.13 -51.89
CA ALA A 236 -2.75 -25.22 -52.87
C ALA A 236 -4.02 -25.64 -52.08
N MET A 237 -5.18 -25.45 -52.71
CA MET A 237 -6.49 -26.03 -52.42
C MET A 237 -7.44 -25.34 -51.42
N LEU A 238 -8.62 -25.13 -51.99
CA LEU A 238 -9.86 -24.57 -51.47
C LEU A 238 -10.73 -25.69 -50.86
N ASN A 239 -11.61 -25.35 -49.91
CA ASN A 239 -13.09 -25.48 -50.00
C ASN A 239 -13.73 -25.34 -48.61
N SER A 240 -14.59 -24.35 -48.37
CA SER A 240 -16.04 -24.32 -48.64
C SER A 240 -16.89 -25.11 -47.62
N GLY A 241 -17.86 -24.45 -46.98
CA GLY A 241 -18.84 -25.14 -46.11
C GLY A 241 -19.57 -24.21 -45.16
N VAL A 242 -20.73 -23.68 -45.58
CA VAL A 242 -21.71 -22.98 -44.73
C VAL A 242 -22.77 -24.00 -44.31
N THR A 243 -23.23 -23.99 -43.04
CA THR A 243 -24.66 -23.98 -42.63
C THR A 243 -24.87 -23.99 -41.11
N GLU A 244 -25.65 -23.01 -40.65
CA GLU A 244 -26.76 -23.05 -39.67
C GLU A 244 -26.86 -24.14 -38.56
N GLY A 245 -26.84 -23.68 -37.30
CA GLY A 245 -28.05 -23.52 -36.47
C GLY A 245 -28.85 -24.76 -35.99
N ALA A 246 -28.85 -24.99 -34.67
CA ALA A 246 -29.98 -25.58 -33.93
C ALA A 246 -29.92 -25.25 -32.41
N GLU A 247 -31.03 -24.87 -31.81
CA GLU A 247 -31.25 -24.85 -30.35
C GLU A 247 -31.62 -26.27 -29.84
N VAL A 248 -31.60 -26.49 -28.51
CA VAL A 248 -32.78 -26.89 -27.68
C VAL A 248 -32.38 -27.55 -26.33
N ALA A 249 -33.03 -27.06 -25.26
CA ALA A 249 -33.38 -27.67 -23.95
C ALA A 249 -32.34 -28.30 -22.98
N LEU A 250 -32.22 -27.63 -21.81
CA LEU A 250 -32.59 -28.13 -20.47
C LEU A 250 -32.43 -29.62 -20.10
N LYS A 251 -31.72 -29.86 -18.99
CA LYS A 251 -32.20 -30.74 -17.90
C LYS A 251 -31.64 -30.33 -16.53
N GLN A 252 -32.44 -30.55 -15.49
CA GLN A 252 -32.11 -30.32 -14.07
C GLN A 252 -31.52 -31.60 -13.44
N ASP A 253 -30.68 -31.42 -12.41
CA ASP A 253 -30.77 -31.99 -11.04
C ASP A 253 -29.50 -31.53 -10.29
N GLY A 254 -29.54 -31.01 -9.06
CA GLY A 254 -29.83 -31.74 -7.82
C GLY A 254 -28.53 -32.38 -7.31
N SER A 255 -28.01 -32.12 -6.10
CA SER A 255 -28.49 -31.40 -4.92
C SER A 255 -27.30 -31.08 -3.99
N SER A 256 -27.44 -30.13 -3.06
CA SER A 256 -26.47 -29.95 -1.95
C SER A 256 -27.21 -29.68 -0.64
N ASN A 257 -27.26 -30.69 0.22
CA ASN A 257 -27.89 -30.59 1.54
C ASN A 257 -27.04 -29.80 2.56
N LEU A 258 -27.73 -29.34 3.59
CA LEU A 258 -27.26 -28.51 4.69
C LEU A 258 -26.46 -29.29 5.75
N ASN A 259 -25.72 -28.55 6.57
CA ASN A 259 -25.80 -28.46 8.05
C ASN A 259 -24.67 -27.50 8.49
N GLU A 260 -24.89 -26.45 9.31
CA GLU A 260 -25.29 -26.47 10.73
C GLU A 260 -24.33 -27.31 11.60
N GLU A 261 -23.88 -26.90 12.78
CA GLU A 261 -23.97 -25.64 13.53
C GLU A 261 -22.86 -25.68 14.61
N SER A 262 -22.52 -24.54 15.22
CA SER A 262 -22.38 -24.40 16.69
C SER A 262 -21.76 -23.06 17.08
N SER A 263 -22.64 -22.18 17.53
CA SER A 263 -22.30 -21.13 18.49
C SER A 263 -21.74 -21.74 19.79
N ASN A 264 -20.96 -20.96 20.53
CA ASN A 264 -20.88 -21.14 21.98
C ASN A 264 -20.82 -19.75 22.63
N GLU A 265 -21.80 -19.46 23.47
CA GLU A 265 -21.97 -18.19 24.16
C GLU A 265 -21.30 -18.17 25.55
N GLY A 266 -21.26 -16.98 26.17
CA GLY A 266 -20.99 -16.80 27.60
C GLY A 266 -19.56 -16.32 27.89
N LYS A 267 -19.35 -15.09 28.39
CA LYS A 267 -20.12 -14.43 29.45
C LYS A 267 -20.02 -12.90 29.37
N VAL A 268 -21.14 -12.26 29.69
CA VAL A 268 -21.19 -10.84 30.07
C VAL A 268 -20.55 -10.66 31.44
N PHE A 269 -19.77 -9.60 31.61
CA PHE A 269 -19.60 -8.91 32.88
C PHE A 269 -19.89 -7.43 32.65
N VAL A 270 -20.95 -6.96 33.31
CA VAL A 270 -21.22 -5.54 33.55
C VAL A 270 -20.73 -5.24 34.96
N ASP A 271 -19.96 -4.17 35.12
CA ASP A 271 -19.83 -3.44 36.36
C ASP A 271 -19.93 -1.95 36.01
N ASP A 272 -20.63 -1.21 36.86
CA ASP A 272 -21.11 0.15 36.62
C ASP A 272 -20.69 1.05 37.80
N MET A 273 -20.61 2.37 37.56
CA MET A 273 -20.22 3.40 38.54
C MET A 273 -18.74 3.32 39.04
N ASP A 274 -18.10 4.37 39.56
CA ASP A 274 -18.62 5.70 39.92
C ASP A 274 -17.57 6.82 39.70
N SER A 275 -18.02 8.07 39.73
CA SER A 275 -17.18 9.26 39.59
C SER A 275 -16.55 9.70 40.91
N LYS A 276 -15.26 10.12 40.91
CA LYS A 276 -14.80 11.19 41.81
C LYS A 276 -13.49 11.89 41.43
N SER A 277 -13.52 13.18 41.72
CA SER A 277 -12.48 14.21 41.64
C SER A 277 -11.11 13.88 42.27
N GLY A 278 -10.04 14.35 41.63
CA GLY A 278 -8.71 14.57 42.23
C GLY A 278 -8.01 15.71 41.50
N LEU A 279 -7.48 16.69 42.24
CA LEU A 279 -6.91 17.95 41.74
C LEU A 279 -5.36 17.93 41.80
N GLU A 280 -4.72 18.88 41.10
CA GLU A 280 -3.29 19.24 41.19
C GLU A 280 -2.30 18.23 40.54
N THR A 281 -1.18 18.63 39.91
CA THR A 281 -0.39 19.88 40.04
C THR A 281 0.19 20.34 38.69
N LEU A 282 0.24 21.65 38.44
CA LEU A 282 1.00 22.25 37.32
C LEU A 282 2.51 22.20 37.59
N VAL A 283 3.32 21.90 36.56
CA VAL A 283 4.68 22.45 36.47
C VAL A 283 4.88 23.00 35.06
N SER A 284 4.93 24.33 34.96
CA SER A 284 5.39 25.04 33.76
C SER A 284 6.92 25.15 33.79
N VAL A 285 7.57 25.05 32.64
CA VAL A 285 8.94 25.53 32.45
C VAL A 285 8.90 26.68 31.45
N GLN A 286 9.38 27.84 31.86
CA GLN A 286 9.31 29.08 31.10
C GLN A 286 10.55 29.28 30.22
N HIS A 287 10.41 30.16 29.22
CA HIS A 287 11.53 30.76 28.51
C HIS A 287 12.45 31.53 29.47
N GLU A 288 13.75 31.47 29.22
CA GLU A 288 14.66 32.56 29.56
C GLU A 288 15.31 33.12 28.28
N HIS A 289 15.20 34.44 28.13
CA HIS A 289 15.94 35.28 27.18
C HIS A 289 16.60 36.37 28.01
N THR A 290 17.90 36.63 27.81
CA THR A 290 18.50 37.98 27.97
C THR A 290 19.95 37.97 27.40
N PRO A 291 20.56 39.13 27.10
CA PRO A 291 21.30 39.29 25.84
C PRO A 291 22.73 39.85 25.98
N LEU A 292 23.45 39.99 24.87
CA LEU A 292 24.55 40.97 24.76
C LEU A 292 24.62 41.63 23.37
N ASN A 293 24.87 42.94 23.38
CA ASN A 293 25.39 43.74 22.25
C ASN A 293 26.84 43.30 21.91
N GLY A 294 27.45 43.60 20.76
CA GLY A 294 27.00 44.38 19.59
C GLY A 294 28.21 44.73 18.68
N GLU A 295 28.02 45.75 17.84
CA GLU A 295 29.01 46.46 16.99
C GLU A 295 29.45 45.85 15.64
N SER A 296 29.75 46.78 14.71
CA SER A 296 29.94 46.61 13.27
C SER A 296 31.40 46.43 12.85
N GLY A 297 31.64 45.87 11.66
CA GLY A 297 32.94 45.91 11.00
C GLY A 297 32.87 45.55 9.52
N ASN A 298 33.01 46.54 8.63
CA ASN A 298 33.03 46.34 7.17
C ASN A 298 34.39 45.86 6.67
N ASN A 299 34.39 44.95 5.69
CA ASN A 299 35.21 44.98 4.46
C ASN A 299 34.77 43.78 3.59
N SER A 300 34.16 43.98 2.41
CA SER A 300 34.74 44.50 1.15
C SER A 300 35.73 43.53 0.51
N GLY A 301 35.32 42.94 -0.62
CA GLY A 301 36.08 41.97 -1.40
C GLY A 301 35.41 41.77 -2.75
N ILE A 302 35.47 42.82 -3.59
CA ILE A 302 34.93 42.83 -4.95
C ILE A 302 35.87 42.05 -5.88
N LEU A 303 35.32 41.16 -6.69
CA LEU A 303 35.80 40.87 -8.05
C LEU A 303 34.59 40.74 -8.97
N GLU A 304 34.79 41.11 -10.24
CA GLU A 304 33.76 41.76 -11.06
C GLU A 304 33.00 40.81 -12.01
N GLU A 305 31.92 41.35 -12.58
CA GLU A 305 31.05 40.70 -13.56
C GLU A 305 31.74 40.52 -14.92
N GLU A 306 31.51 39.40 -15.61
CA GLU A 306 31.40 39.41 -17.07
C GLU A 306 29.95 39.21 -17.48
N LYS A 307 29.39 40.20 -18.18
CA LYS A 307 28.03 40.17 -18.72
C LYS A 307 28.01 39.49 -20.09
N VAL A 308 27.13 38.51 -20.25
CA VAL A 308 26.61 38.12 -21.56
C VAL A 308 25.11 38.45 -21.58
N ASN A 309 24.74 39.45 -22.37
CA ASN A 309 23.34 39.82 -22.57
C ASN A 309 22.63 38.75 -23.41
N GLY A 310 21.59 38.14 -22.83
CA GLY A 310 20.55 37.42 -23.55
C GLY A 310 19.19 37.82 -22.96
N GLU A 311 18.35 38.48 -23.76
CA GLU A 311 17.01 38.93 -23.33
C GLU A 311 16.01 37.77 -23.26
N ASP A 312 16.17 36.87 -22.28
CA ASP A 312 15.13 35.88 -21.97
C ASP A 312 14.01 36.54 -21.15
N LYS A 313 12.93 36.93 -21.85
CA LYS A 313 11.66 37.32 -21.22
C LYS A 313 11.22 36.26 -20.20
N PRO A 314 10.82 36.63 -18.98
CA PRO A 314 10.43 35.66 -17.95
C PRO A 314 9.21 34.88 -18.41
N THR A 315 9.42 33.60 -18.74
CA THR A 315 8.33 32.76 -19.26
C THR A 315 7.37 32.42 -18.14
N ASN A 316 6.11 32.81 -18.33
CA ASN A 316 5.03 32.80 -17.35
C ASN A 316 4.87 31.41 -16.66
N ARG A 317 5.39 31.26 -15.44
CA ARG A 317 5.06 30.11 -14.58
C ARG A 317 3.61 30.23 -14.16
N SER A 318 2.89 29.11 -14.01
CA SER A 318 1.62 29.12 -13.27
C SER A 318 1.90 29.63 -11.86
N GLY A 319 1.36 30.80 -11.50
CA GLY A 319 1.63 31.47 -10.22
C GLY A 319 1.05 30.78 -8.97
N PHE A 320 0.51 29.58 -9.11
CA PHE A 320 0.06 28.78 -7.97
C PHE A 320 1.27 28.27 -7.19
N VAL A 321 1.41 28.76 -5.97
CA VAL A 321 2.38 28.30 -4.98
C VAL A 321 1.61 27.60 -3.87
N TYR A 322 2.11 26.45 -3.40
CA TYR A 322 1.53 25.78 -2.24
C TYR A 322 1.98 26.48 -0.95
N GLY A 323 1.43 27.67 -0.73
CA GLY A 323 1.72 28.53 0.40
C GLY A 323 1.05 28.08 1.70
N GLU A 324 1.21 28.89 2.74
CA GLU A 324 0.63 28.61 4.06
C GLU A 324 -0.89 28.48 4.03
N LYS A 325 -1.59 29.35 3.27
CA LYS A 325 -3.05 29.33 3.14
C LYS A 325 -3.54 28.08 2.41
N GLU A 326 -2.85 27.69 1.33
CA GLU A 326 -3.16 26.50 0.54
C GLU A 326 -2.90 25.23 1.36
N ARG A 327 -1.84 25.23 2.17
CA ARG A 327 -1.49 24.18 3.13
C ARG A 327 -2.54 24.05 4.24
N GLU A 328 -2.93 25.15 4.88
CA GLU A 328 -3.99 25.18 5.90
C GLU A 328 -5.31 24.65 5.34
N ARG A 329 -5.72 25.15 4.17
CA ARG A 329 -6.95 24.69 3.50
C ARG A 329 -6.90 23.21 3.17
N PHE A 330 -5.81 22.71 2.60
CA PHE A 330 -5.72 21.29 2.25
C PHE A 330 -5.64 20.40 3.49
N ASN A 331 -4.89 20.80 4.53
CA ASN A 331 -4.90 20.10 5.82
C ASN A 331 -6.28 20.08 6.49
N LYS A 332 -7.07 21.17 6.38
CA LYS A 332 -8.47 21.18 6.85
C LYS A 332 -9.30 20.09 6.17
N ILE A 333 -9.22 20.00 4.84
CA ILE A 333 -9.89 18.96 4.03
C ILE A 333 -9.42 17.56 4.46
N LEU A 334 -8.11 17.31 4.59
CA LEU A 334 -7.56 16.00 4.98
C LEU A 334 -7.98 15.58 6.41
N LYS A 335 -8.17 16.55 7.32
CA LYS A 335 -8.54 16.31 8.71
C LYS A 335 -9.92 15.64 8.88
N HIS A 336 -10.85 15.82 7.94
CA HIS A 336 -12.15 15.13 7.96
C HIS A 336 -12.01 13.59 7.96
N PHE A 337 -10.96 13.04 7.34
CA PHE A 337 -10.71 11.60 7.34
C PHE A 337 -10.16 11.06 8.66
N VAL A 338 -9.69 11.91 9.57
CA VAL A 338 -9.08 11.49 10.85
C VAL A 338 -10.18 10.99 11.80
N GLY A 339 -9.90 9.91 12.53
CA GLY A 339 -10.89 9.22 13.38
C GLY A 339 -11.36 7.89 12.78
N THR A 340 -12.46 7.37 13.33
CA THR A 340 -13.03 6.07 12.94
C THR A 340 -14.30 6.28 12.12
N HIS A 341 -14.21 6.05 10.82
CA HIS A 341 -15.30 6.29 9.86
C HIS A 341 -15.63 5.04 9.04
N ASN A 342 -16.75 5.07 8.31
CA ASN A 342 -17.09 4.04 7.34
C ASN A 342 -16.50 4.41 5.97
N PHE A 343 -15.52 3.65 5.49
CA PHE A 343 -14.78 3.94 4.26
C PHE A 343 -15.27 3.10 3.05
N HIS A 344 -16.53 2.65 3.03
CA HIS A 344 -17.05 1.79 1.96
C HIS A 344 -16.99 2.44 0.56
N ASN A 345 -17.38 3.72 0.44
CA ASN A 345 -17.22 4.52 -0.78
C ASN A 345 -15.75 4.65 -1.23
N PHE A 346 -14.81 4.50 -0.29
CA PHE A 346 -13.37 4.60 -0.52
C PHE A 346 -12.73 3.27 -0.94
N THR A 347 -13.50 2.22 -1.23
CA THR A 347 -13.01 0.94 -1.79
C THR A 347 -13.87 0.51 -2.99
N THR A 348 -13.72 -0.74 -3.43
CA THR A 348 -14.53 -1.38 -4.49
C THR A 348 -15.00 -2.80 -4.13
N ARG A 349 -14.56 -3.34 -2.98
CA ARG A 349 -14.77 -4.76 -2.60
C ARG A 349 -15.39 -4.97 -1.21
N THR A 350 -15.87 -3.91 -0.59
CA THR A 350 -16.42 -3.94 0.78
C THR A 350 -17.71 -3.14 0.77
N LYS A 351 -18.79 -3.73 1.25
CA LYS A 351 -20.11 -3.08 1.32
C LYS A 351 -20.19 -2.16 2.54
N ALA A 352 -21.19 -1.29 2.58
CA ALA A 352 -21.40 -0.35 3.67
C ALA A 352 -21.66 -1.03 5.02
N GLU A 353 -22.33 -2.19 5.02
CA GLU A 353 -22.74 -2.92 6.22
C GLU A 353 -21.62 -3.82 6.79
N ASP A 354 -20.57 -4.07 6.01
CA ASP A 354 -19.44 -4.90 6.44
C ASP A 354 -18.64 -4.15 7.53
N PRO A 355 -18.44 -4.73 8.74
CA PRO A 355 -17.57 -4.13 9.76
C PRO A 355 -16.15 -3.86 9.23
N ALA A 356 -15.71 -4.61 8.23
CA ALA A 356 -14.45 -4.37 7.53
C ALA A 356 -14.45 -3.10 6.67
N ALA A 357 -15.54 -2.35 6.51
CA ALA A 357 -15.53 -1.01 5.93
C ALA A 357 -15.09 0.07 6.94
N ARG A 358 -15.26 -0.17 8.25
CA ARG A 358 -14.85 0.75 9.30
C ARG A 358 -13.33 0.78 9.44
N ARG A 359 -12.71 1.96 9.37
CA ARG A 359 -11.26 2.15 9.49
C ARG A 359 -10.91 3.32 10.38
N TYR A 360 -9.77 3.21 11.05
CA TYR A 360 -9.23 4.23 11.93
C TYR A 360 -7.99 4.89 11.32
N ILE A 361 -8.11 6.18 11.03
CA ILE A 361 -7.02 7.06 10.59
C ILE A 361 -6.54 7.85 11.82
N ILE A 362 -5.23 7.78 12.05
CA ILE A 362 -4.55 8.37 13.22
C ILE A 362 -4.13 9.81 12.90
N SER A 363 -3.58 10.04 11.71
CA SER A 363 -3.25 11.37 11.19
C SER A 363 -3.31 11.37 9.67
N PHE A 364 -3.59 12.54 9.09
CA PHE A 364 -3.47 12.79 7.66
C PHE A 364 -3.15 14.26 7.45
N ASP A 365 -1.96 14.55 6.89
CA ASP A 365 -1.47 15.91 6.69
C ASP A 365 -0.61 16.03 5.42
N ALA A 366 -0.38 17.27 4.99
CA ALA A 366 0.33 17.61 3.75
C ALA A 366 1.30 18.78 3.98
N ASN A 367 2.10 18.69 5.03
CA ASN A 367 2.87 19.83 5.54
C ASN A 367 4.16 20.17 4.77
N THR A 368 4.66 19.24 3.95
CA THR A 368 6.01 19.31 3.36
C THR A 368 5.93 19.37 1.83
N ILE A 369 6.72 20.26 1.23
CA ILE A 369 7.01 20.24 -0.22
C ILE A 369 8.37 19.58 -0.42
N VAL A 370 8.48 18.70 -1.43
CA VAL A 370 9.75 18.15 -1.90
C VAL A 370 9.96 18.52 -3.37
N VAL A 371 11.19 18.88 -3.72
CA VAL A 371 11.57 19.18 -5.12
C VAL A 371 12.32 17.98 -5.66
N VAL A 372 11.83 17.41 -6.76
CA VAL A 372 12.41 16.23 -7.41
C VAL A 372 12.56 16.53 -8.90
N GLU A 373 13.78 16.45 -9.41
CA GLU A 373 14.11 16.69 -10.84
C GLU A 373 13.56 18.03 -11.39
N GLY A 374 13.47 19.04 -10.52
CA GLY A 374 12.98 20.39 -10.85
C GLY A 374 11.46 20.57 -10.77
N MET A 375 10.71 19.54 -10.38
CA MET A 375 9.26 19.60 -10.14
C MET A 375 8.96 19.59 -8.63
N GLU A 376 8.02 20.44 -8.21
CA GLU A 376 7.55 20.53 -6.83
C GLU A 376 6.39 19.56 -6.56
N PHE A 377 6.51 18.77 -5.49
CA PHE A 377 5.50 17.84 -5.02
C PHE A 377 5.11 18.15 -3.57
N VAL A 378 3.82 18.14 -3.28
CA VAL A 378 3.30 18.10 -1.91
C VAL A 378 3.36 16.66 -1.41
N LYS A 379 3.95 16.47 -0.23
CA LYS A 379 4.08 15.19 0.46
C LYS A 379 2.90 15.01 1.41
N CYS A 380 1.90 14.24 0.99
CA CYS A 380 0.73 13.92 1.80
C CYS A 380 1.02 12.66 2.63
N GLU A 381 1.08 12.76 3.96
CA GLU A 381 1.40 11.67 4.88
C GLU A 381 0.14 11.19 5.60
N VAL A 382 -0.18 9.90 5.48
CA VAL A 382 -1.33 9.29 6.17
C VAL A 382 -0.89 8.13 7.04
N VAL A 383 -1.26 8.19 8.32
CA VAL A 383 -1.02 7.13 9.30
C VAL A 383 -2.36 6.52 9.68
N GLY A 384 -2.51 5.22 9.48
CA GLY A 384 -3.74 4.49 9.78
C GLY A 384 -3.46 3.11 10.33
N GLN A 385 -4.40 2.57 11.10
CA GLN A 385 -4.28 1.22 11.69
C GLN A 385 -4.19 0.16 10.58
N SER A 386 -5.11 0.24 9.61
CA SER A 386 -5.11 -0.57 8.39
C SER A 386 -5.82 0.18 7.26
N PHE A 387 -5.62 -0.26 6.02
CA PHE A 387 -6.22 0.34 4.83
C PHE A 387 -6.86 -0.74 3.94
N MET A 388 -7.93 -0.38 3.24
CA MET A 388 -8.57 -1.19 2.21
C MET A 388 -7.96 -0.96 0.82
N LEU A 389 -8.32 -1.83 -0.13
CA LEU A 389 -7.99 -1.67 -1.54
C LEU A 389 -8.36 -0.27 -2.04
N HIS A 390 -7.43 0.42 -2.69
CA HIS A 390 -7.57 1.79 -3.21
C HIS A 390 -7.88 2.91 -2.17
N GLN A 391 -8.02 2.62 -0.87
CA GLN A 391 -8.55 3.58 0.11
C GLN A 391 -7.83 4.92 0.12
N ILE A 392 -6.50 4.90 0.24
CA ILE A 392 -5.68 6.11 0.27
C ILE A 392 -5.79 6.89 -1.06
N ARG A 393 -5.81 6.18 -2.19
CA ARG A 393 -5.93 6.78 -3.54
C ARG A 393 -7.30 7.47 -3.72
N LYS A 394 -8.36 6.89 -3.16
CA LYS A 394 -9.71 7.50 -3.17
C LYS A 394 -9.81 8.68 -2.20
N MET A 395 -9.20 8.60 -1.01
CA MET A 395 -9.13 9.72 -0.06
C MET A 395 -8.39 10.92 -0.67
N ILE A 396 -7.22 10.71 -1.29
CA ILE A 396 -6.48 11.72 -2.05
C ILE A 396 -7.33 12.25 -3.22
N GLY A 397 -7.98 11.38 -3.99
CA GLY A 397 -8.78 11.80 -5.15
C GLY A 397 -9.92 12.74 -4.79
N LEU A 398 -10.65 12.46 -3.69
CA LEU A 398 -11.70 13.35 -3.18
C LEU A 398 -11.12 14.67 -2.63
N ALA A 399 -10.05 14.60 -1.85
CA ALA A 399 -9.41 15.79 -1.28
C ALA A 399 -8.91 16.75 -2.38
N VAL A 400 -8.32 16.21 -3.46
CA VAL A 400 -7.90 16.97 -4.63
C VAL A 400 -9.12 17.57 -5.35
N ALA A 401 -10.19 16.81 -5.55
CA ALA A 401 -11.41 17.34 -6.18
C ALA A 401 -12.00 18.53 -5.39
N ILE A 402 -11.95 18.50 -4.06
CA ILE A 402 -12.43 19.60 -3.20
C ILE A 402 -11.44 20.77 -3.21
N MET A 403 -10.15 20.52 -3.11
CA MET A 403 -9.11 21.56 -3.20
C MET A 403 -9.19 22.32 -4.54
N ARG A 404 -9.54 21.62 -5.63
CA ARG A 404 -9.75 22.20 -6.97
C ARG A 404 -11.13 22.83 -7.18
N ASN A 405 -11.99 22.89 -6.16
CA ASN A 405 -13.38 23.34 -6.23
C ASN A 405 -14.26 22.51 -7.20
N CYS A 406 -13.85 21.31 -7.61
CA CYS A 406 -14.69 20.39 -8.38
C CYS A 406 -15.85 19.84 -7.52
N ALA A 407 -15.63 19.68 -6.21
CA ALA A 407 -16.62 19.21 -5.24
C ALA A 407 -16.73 20.13 -4.01
N LEU A 408 -17.84 20.03 -3.28
CA LEU A 408 -18.09 20.75 -2.02
C LEU A 408 -17.36 20.08 -0.84
N GLU A 409 -16.90 20.85 0.14
CA GLU A 409 -16.12 20.34 1.27
C GLU A 409 -16.90 19.32 2.14
N SER A 410 -18.19 19.57 2.35
CA SER A 410 -19.10 18.66 3.08
C SER A 410 -19.30 17.29 2.43
N LEU A 411 -18.92 17.13 1.15
CA LEU A 411 -19.04 15.85 0.46
C LEU A 411 -18.15 14.75 1.09
N ILE A 412 -17.09 15.10 1.81
CA ILE A 412 -16.30 14.11 2.58
C ILE A 412 -17.16 13.50 3.68
N ASP A 413 -17.84 14.32 4.48
CA ASP A 413 -18.65 13.84 5.59
C ASP A 413 -19.80 12.97 5.08
N THR A 414 -20.45 13.39 4.00
CA THR A 414 -21.45 12.58 3.28
C THR A 414 -20.87 11.27 2.73
N ALA A 415 -19.67 11.28 2.13
CA ALA A 415 -19.03 10.07 1.60
C ALA A 415 -18.58 9.08 2.69
N LEU A 416 -18.47 9.52 3.95
CA LEU A 416 -18.15 8.69 5.12
C LEU A 416 -19.41 8.15 5.83
N GLN A 417 -20.61 8.57 5.43
CA GLN A 417 -21.89 8.02 5.90
C GLN A 417 -22.13 6.61 5.32
N GLN A 418 -22.79 5.77 6.11
CA GLN A 418 -23.01 4.36 5.76
C GLN A 418 -24.17 4.17 4.76
N ASP A 419 -25.16 5.04 4.82
CA ASP A 419 -26.38 5.03 4.01
C ASP A 419 -26.24 5.71 2.64
N VAL A 420 -25.13 6.41 2.39
CA VAL A 420 -24.86 7.11 1.13
C VAL A 420 -23.83 6.37 0.27
N ASN A 421 -24.11 6.21 -1.02
CA ASN A 421 -23.19 5.66 -2.01
C ASN A 421 -22.71 6.77 -2.97
N ILE A 422 -21.39 6.95 -3.08
CA ILE A 422 -20.74 8.00 -3.90
C ILE A 422 -19.57 7.40 -4.69
N ASN A 423 -19.53 7.67 -6.00
CA ASN A 423 -18.41 7.30 -6.86
C ASN A 423 -17.20 8.22 -6.61
N VAL A 424 -16.38 7.88 -5.62
CA VAL A 424 -15.18 8.66 -5.27
C VAL A 424 -14.06 8.53 -6.32
N PRO A 425 -13.48 9.64 -6.82
CA PRO A 425 -12.32 9.61 -7.72
C PRO A 425 -11.12 8.88 -7.13
N THR A 426 -10.44 8.07 -7.94
CA THR A 426 -9.25 7.32 -7.51
C THR A 426 -8.00 7.96 -8.12
N ALA A 427 -7.11 8.52 -7.30
CA ALA A 427 -5.84 9.10 -7.74
C ALA A 427 -4.90 8.03 -8.36
N PRO A 428 -3.94 8.40 -9.24
CA PRO A 428 -2.98 7.46 -9.82
C PRO A 428 -2.14 6.71 -8.77
N GLU A 429 -1.69 5.49 -9.08
CA GLU A 429 -0.85 4.70 -8.16
C GLU A 429 0.55 5.26 -7.96
N VAL A 430 1.11 5.94 -8.97
CA VAL A 430 2.55 6.27 -9.04
C VAL A 430 3.04 7.06 -7.84
N GLY A 431 2.27 8.07 -7.39
CA GLY A 431 2.62 8.89 -6.24
C GLY A 431 2.55 8.18 -4.88
N LEU A 432 1.89 7.03 -4.79
CA LEU A 432 1.67 6.31 -3.53
C LEU A 432 2.82 5.34 -3.22
N TYR A 433 3.34 5.42 -2.00
CA TYR A 433 4.23 4.40 -1.46
C TYR A 433 3.98 4.13 0.04
N LEU A 434 4.26 2.89 0.46
CA LEU A 434 4.32 2.53 1.88
C LEU A 434 5.63 3.05 2.47
N ASP A 435 5.55 3.95 3.45
CA ASP A 435 6.72 4.58 4.05
C ASP A 435 7.22 3.77 5.25
N GLU A 436 6.36 3.43 6.22
CA GLU A 436 6.75 2.67 7.42
C GLU A 436 5.65 1.71 7.94
N CYS A 437 6.06 0.55 8.45
CA CYS A 437 5.24 -0.40 9.21
C CYS A 437 5.64 -0.38 10.69
N PHE A 438 4.69 -0.07 11.58
CA PHE A 438 4.97 0.09 13.02
C PHE A 438 4.64 -1.17 13.80
N PHE A 439 5.49 -1.50 14.77
CA PHE A 439 5.39 -2.69 15.65
C PHE A 439 5.50 -2.30 17.14
N ALA A 440 4.99 -1.13 17.52
CA ALA A 440 5.08 -0.58 18.87
C ALA A 440 4.59 -1.56 19.95
N SER A 441 3.46 -2.24 19.73
CA SER A 441 2.91 -3.21 20.70
C SER A 441 3.80 -4.45 20.85
N TYR A 442 4.44 -4.88 19.75
CA TYR A 442 5.40 -6.00 19.79
C TYR A 442 6.69 -5.59 20.50
N ASN A 443 7.24 -4.43 20.14
CA ASN A 443 8.48 -3.89 20.71
C ASN A 443 8.33 -3.70 22.23
N GLN A 444 7.22 -3.10 22.68
CA GLN A 444 6.93 -2.94 24.11
C GLN A 444 6.81 -4.28 24.85
N LYS A 445 6.18 -5.29 24.23
CA LYS A 445 5.95 -6.60 24.84
C LYS A 445 7.22 -7.47 24.95
N TRP A 446 8.19 -7.29 24.05
CA TRP A 446 9.36 -8.18 23.94
C TRP A 446 10.71 -7.48 24.11
N LYS A 447 10.72 -6.19 24.46
CA LYS A 447 11.91 -5.31 24.65
C LYS A 447 13.10 -5.97 25.37
N ASP A 448 12.85 -6.79 26.39
CA ASP A 448 13.89 -7.39 27.24
C ASP A 448 14.50 -8.67 26.63
N SER A 449 14.00 -9.11 25.48
CA SER A 449 14.30 -10.43 24.88
C SER A 449 14.59 -10.41 23.38
N HIS A 450 14.13 -9.38 22.67
CA HIS A 450 14.26 -9.23 21.22
C HIS A 450 14.57 -7.78 20.86
N GLU A 451 15.35 -7.59 19.80
CA GLU A 451 15.68 -6.27 19.26
C GLU A 451 14.43 -5.54 18.76
N GLU A 452 14.45 -4.20 18.84
CA GLU A 452 13.37 -3.34 18.34
C GLU A 452 13.14 -3.58 16.83
N LEU A 453 11.88 -3.84 16.45
CA LEU A 453 11.46 -3.84 15.05
C LEU A 453 11.12 -2.41 14.63
N SER A 454 12.08 -1.72 14.03
CA SER A 454 11.95 -0.35 13.51
C SER A 454 12.89 -0.12 12.33
N MET A 455 12.55 0.81 11.45
CA MET A 455 13.37 1.23 10.31
C MET A 455 14.58 2.10 10.69
N LYS A 456 14.68 2.59 11.94
CA LYS A 456 15.79 3.45 12.43
C LYS A 456 17.19 2.99 12.00
N ALA A 457 17.46 1.68 12.07
CA ALA A 457 18.78 1.12 11.73
C ALA A 457 19.13 1.21 10.23
N TYR A 458 18.14 1.46 9.37
CA TYR A 458 18.23 1.47 7.92
C TYR A 458 17.80 2.82 7.32
N GLU A 459 17.59 3.86 8.15
CA GLU A 459 16.97 5.12 7.75
C GLU A 459 17.69 5.79 6.57
N LYS A 460 19.03 5.85 6.62
CA LYS A 460 19.84 6.41 5.54
C LYS A 460 19.71 5.61 4.23
N GLU A 461 19.79 4.28 4.32
CA GLU A 461 19.73 3.38 3.16
C GLU A 461 18.34 3.38 2.52
N ALA A 462 17.31 3.53 3.36
CA ALA A 462 15.92 3.71 2.96
C ALA A 462 15.71 5.06 2.26
N GLU A 463 16.30 6.14 2.77
CA GLU A 463 16.26 7.47 2.15
C GLU A 463 16.97 7.48 0.79
N ASP A 464 18.21 6.94 0.73
CA ASP A 464 18.99 6.80 -0.50
C ASP A 464 18.21 5.98 -1.54
N PHE A 465 17.58 4.87 -1.14
CA PHE A 465 16.75 4.05 -2.02
C PHE A 465 15.51 4.82 -2.50
N LYS A 466 14.82 5.53 -1.60
CA LYS A 466 13.59 6.29 -1.89
C LYS A 466 13.86 7.40 -2.90
N MET A 467 14.90 8.21 -2.67
CA MET A 467 15.28 9.29 -3.59
C MET A 467 15.65 8.74 -4.97
N LYS A 468 16.50 7.70 -5.01
CA LYS A 468 17.04 7.14 -6.26
C LYS A 468 16.02 6.36 -7.09
N ASN A 469 15.12 5.60 -6.48
CA ASN A 469 14.28 4.62 -7.20
C ASN A 469 12.79 4.94 -7.18
N ILE A 470 12.30 5.67 -6.17
CA ILE A 470 10.86 5.97 -6.02
C ILE A 470 10.59 7.41 -6.45
N TYR A 471 11.30 8.41 -5.89
CA TYR A 471 11.05 9.81 -6.20
C TYR A 471 11.45 10.14 -7.64
N SER A 472 12.63 9.70 -8.10
CA SER A 472 13.03 9.82 -9.51
C SER A 472 12.04 9.14 -10.47
N HIS A 473 11.46 7.99 -10.10
CA HIS A 473 10.41 7.36 -10.90
C HIS A 473 9.13 8.21 -10.95
N ILE A 474 8.66 8.73 -9.81
CA ILE A 474 7.47 9.59 -9.74
C ILE A 474 7.65 10.83 -10.62
N ALA A 475 8.80 11.51 -10.52
CA ALA A 475 9.09 12.72 -11.29
C ALA A 475 9.21 12.43 -12.79
N SER A 476 10.02 11.45 -13.19
CA SER A 476 10.20 11.10 -14.60
C SER A 476 8.91 10.58 -15.26
N THR A 477 8.04 9.87 -14.55
CA THR A 477 6.73 9.46 -15.06
C THR A 477 5.77 10.64 -15.23
N GLU A 478 5.77 11.63 -14.34
CA GLU A 478 4.96 12.83 -14.57
C GLU A 478 5.51 13.68 -15.71
N GLN A 479 6.83 13.86 -15.80
CA GLN A 479 7.47 14.63 -16.86
C GLN A 479 7.27 14.01 -18.26
N LYS A 480 7.34 12.68 -18.35
CA LYS A 480 7.25 11.94 -19.62
C LYS A 480 5.80 11.69 -20.03
N ASP A 481 5.00 11.12 -19.14
CA ASP A 481 3.68 10.57 -19.46
C ASP A 481 2.52 11.48 -18.98
N GLY A 482 2.79 12.45 -18.08
CA GLY A 482 1.79 13.39 -17.57
C GLY A 482 0.66 12.71 -16.80
N THR A 483 0.98 11.70 -16.00
CA THR A 483 0.00 10.77 -15.41
C THR A 483 -1.03 11.47 -14.52
N VAL A 484 -0.59 12.37 -13.65
CA VAL A 484 -1.47 13.20 -12.80
C VAL A 484 -2.16 14.26 -13.65
N ALA A 485 -1.45 14.96 -14.55
CA ALA A 485 -2.05 15.96 -15.43
C ALA A 485 -3.21 15.39 -16.28
N LEU A 486 -3.05 14.19 -16.85
CA LEU A 486 -4.10 13.46 -17.58
C LEU A 486 -5.24 13.02 -16.66
N TRP A 487 -4.94 12.52 -15.47
CA TRP A 487 -5.95 12.14 -14.49
C TRP A 487 -6.80 13.34 -14.02
N LEU A 488 -6.22 14.52 -13.87
CA LEU A 488 -6.97 15.72 -13.48
C LEU A 488 -8.08 16.07 -14.49
N HIS A 489 -7.88 15.84 -15.79
CA HIS A 489 -8.93 16.00 -16.80
C HIS A 489 -10.11 15.03 -16.62
N SER A 490 -9.94 13.95 -15.87
CA SER A 490 -11.01 13.02 -15.51
C SER A 490 -11.87 13.49 -14.34
N LEU A 491 -11.41 14.47 -13.55
CA LEU A 491 -12.13 15.04 -12.38
C LEU A 491 -13.23 16.03 -12.79
N ASN A 492 -14.16 15.55 -13.61
CA ASN A 492 -15.30 16.31 -14.11
C ASN A 492 -16.62 15.58 -13.82
N HIS A 493 -17.73 16.34 -13.94
CA HIS A 493 -19.07 15.89 -13.60
C HIS A 493 -19.63 14.74 -14.47
N ARG A 494 -19.05 14.48 -15.66
CA ARG A 494 -19.49 13.36 -16.53
C ARG A 494 -18.95 12.02 -16.02
N ASN A 495 -17.74 12.02 -15.46
CA ASN A 495 -17.11 10.83 -14.89
C ASN A 495 -17.51 10.61 -13.43
N TYR A 496 -17.75 11.70 -12.70
CA TYR A 496 -18.09 11.70 -11.27
C TYR A 496 -19.29 12.62 -11.00
N PRO A 497 -20.53 12.18 -11.32
CA PRO A 497 -21.73 13.00 -11.14
C PRO A 497 -21.93 13.48 -9.70
N ASP A 498 -21.61 12.62 -8.73
CA ASP A 498 -21.80 12.86 -7.30
C ASP A 498 -20.97 14.03 -6.73
N LEU A 499 -19.93 14.48 -7.45
CA LEU A 499 -19.17 15.68 -7.07
C LEU A 499 -20.02 16.96 -7.15
N ARG A 500 -21.14 16.93 -7.91
CA ARG A 500 -22.08 18.04 -8.09
C ARG A 500 -23.23 18.06 -7.07
N CYS A 501 -23.17 17.34 -5.95
CA CYS A 501 -24.17 17.44 -4.88
C CYS A 501 -24.18 18.85 -4.23
N VAL A 502 -24.86 19.78 -4.91
CA VAL A 502 -25.40 21.02 -4.36
C VAL A 502 -26.60 20.63 -3.50
N ASN A 503 -26.70 21.18 -2.30
CA ASN A 503 -27.86 20.98 -1.44
C ASN A 503 -29.14 21.39 -2.19
N ASN A 504 -30.07 20.45 -2.37
CA ASN A 504 -31.41 20.74 -2.94
C ASN A 504 -32.22 21.75 -2.09
N GLU A 505 -31.74 22.07 -0.88
CA GLU A 505 -32.35 23.02 0.06
C GLU A 505 -31.98 24.49 -0.24
N ALA A 506 -30.93 24.77 -1.01
CA ALA A 506 -30.46 26.16 -1.25
C ALA A 506 -31.10 26.84 -2.48
N ILE A 507 -31.82 26.09 -3.33
CA ILE A 507 -32.41 26.60 -4.59
C ILE A 507 -33.90 26.93 -4.45
N THR A 508 -34.56 26.46 -3.38
CA THR A 508 -35.98 26.74 -3.12
C THR A 508 -36.26 28.14 -2.60
N ASP A 509 -35.30 28.75 -1.90
CA ASP A 509 -35.54 30.01 -1.18
C ASP A 509 -35.25 31.24 -2.06
N ILE A 510 -34.26 31.16 -2.95
CA ILE A 510 -33.93 32.24 -3.91
C ILE A 510 -35.06 32.48 -4.94
N LYS A 511 -36.00 31.54 -5.10
CA LYS A 511 -37.14 31.66 -6.02
C LYS A 511 -38.48 32.06 -5.37
N ARG A 512 -38.50 32.37 -4.07
CA ARG A 512 -39.71 32.88 -3.39
C ARG A 512 -39.74 34.39 -3.21
N ASP A 513 -38.59 35.03 -3.01
CA ASP A 513 -38.53 36.44 -2.62
C ASP A 513 -38.58 37.45 -3.78
N GLU A 514 -38.65 37.00 -5.05
CA GLU A 514 -38.70 37.89 -6.24
C GLU A 514 -40.07 37.94 -6.96
N ILE A 515 -41.16 37.41 -6.39
CA ILE A 515 -42.48 37.34 -7.06
C ILE A 515 -43.58 38.20 -6.39
N GLU A 516 -43.36 38.73 -5.18
CA GLU A 516 -44.45 39.36 -4.39
C GLU A 516 -44.50 40.90 -4.39
N VAL A 517 -43.85 41.59 -5.35
CA VAL A 517 -43.85 43.08 -5.43
C VAL A 517 -44.12 43.65 -6.84
N VAL A 518 -45.14 43.15 -7.56
CA VAL A 518 -45.83 43.92 -8.64
C VAL A 518 -47.32 43.51 -8.80
N ILE A 519 -48.16 43.63 -7.75
CA ILE A 519 -49.61 43.86 -7.91
C ILE A 519 -50.14 44.73 -6.75
N GLU A 520 -50.22 46.04 -6.97
CA GLU A 520 -51.31 46.94 -6.48
C GLU A 520 -51.29 48.25 -7.29
#